data_AF-A0A6P1DV73-F1
#
_entry.id   AF-A0A6P1DV73-F1
#
_cell.length_a   1.000
_cell.length_b   1.000
_cell.length_c   1.000
_cell.angle_alpha   90.00
_cell.angle_beta   90.00
_cell.angle_gamma   90.00
#
_symmetry.space_group_name_H-M   'P 1'
#
loop_
_entity.id
_entity.type
_entity.pdbx_description
1 polymer ?
#
loop_
_entity_poly.entity_id
_entity_poly.type
_entity_poly.pdbx_seq_one_letter_code
_entity_poly.pdbx_strand_id
1 'polypeptide(L)' 'RTTNPIESSFATVRHRTHQTKNCVTRKTFLGLAFKLAEEAAKSWRRIRAPEKLKDLLAGTRYEDGMPVTDDPPEEQRDAA' A
#
# COMPACT_ATOMS: atom_id res chain seq x y z
N ARG A 1 -15.63 5.37 6.27
CA ARG A 1 -14.20 5.08 6.49
C ARG A 1 -13.91 3.77 5.77
N THR A 2 -13.10 3.78 4.71
CA THR A 2 -12.79 2.57 3.92
C THR A 2 -11.85 1.66 4.71
N THR A 3 -11.99 0.34 4.54
CA THR A 3 -11.20 -0.71 5.19
C THR A 3 -9.86 -0.96 4.51
N ASN A 4 -9.67 -0.51 3.26
CA ASN A 4 -8.47 -0.78 2.47
C ASN A 4 -7.71 0.52 2.13
N PRO A 5 -6.64 0.86 2.88
CA PRO A 5 -5.94 2.14 2.76
C PRO A 5 -5.29 2.38 1.38
N ILE A 6 -4.95 1.31 0.65
CA ILE A 6 -4.36 1.40 -0.70
C ILE A 6 -5.44 1.72 -1.75
N GLU A 7 -6.61 1.10 -1.67
CA GLU A 7 -7.74 1.41 -2.56
C GLU A 7 -8.34 2.79 -2.27
N SER A 8 -8.31 3.22 -1.01
CA SER A 8 -8.73 4.58 -0.63
C SER A 8 -7.81 5.67 -1.21
N SER A 9 -6.51 5.39 -1.32
CA SER A 9 -5.52 6.42 -1.69
C SER A 9 -5.58 6.77 -3.18
N PHE A 10 -5.80 5.77 -4.03
CA PHE A 10 -5.91 5.96 -5.49
C PHE A 10 -7.35 6.19 -5.97
N ALA A 11 -8.33 6.30 -5.06
CA ALA A 11 -9.74 6.43 -5.41
C ALA A 11 -10.00 7.62 -6.36
N THR A 12 -9.42 8.78 -6.09
CA THR A 12 -9.56 9.99 -6.93
C THR A 12 -8.97 9.79 -8.33
N VAL A 13 -7.79 9.17 -8.42
CA VAL A 13 -7.13 8.87 -9.70
C VAL A 13 -8.00 7.93 -10.50
N ARG A 14 -8.45 6.82 -9.91
CA ARG A 14 -9.32 5.82 -10.55
C ARG A 14 -10.63 6.41 -11.02
N HIS A 15 -11.29 7.22 -10.18
CA HIS A 15 -12.56 7.86 -10.51
C HIS A 15 -12.41 8.77 -11.74
N ARG A 16 -11.40 9.62 -11.77
CA ARG A 16 -11.16 10.54 -12.89
C ARG A 16 -10.67 9.82 -14.15
N THR A 17 -9.89 8.74 -14.00
CA THR A 17 -9.53 7.85 -15.11
C THR A 17 -10.76 7.19 -15.73
N HIS A 18 -11.71 6.72 -14.91
CA HIS A 18 -12.96 6.14 -15.41
C HIS A 18 -13.81 7.16 -16.18
N GLN A 19 -13.93 8.38 -15.67
CA GLN A 19 -14.69 9.46 -16.31
C GLN A 19 -14.08 9.97 -17.62
N THR A 20 -12.77 9.85 -17.80
CA THR A 20 -12.06 10.30 -19.01
C THR A 20 -11.82 9.19 -20.03
N LYS A 21 -12.37 7.99 -19.78
CA LYS A 21 -12.25 6.85 -20.68
C LYS A 21 -12.79 7.21 -22.07
N ASN A 22 -12.03 6.86 -23.11
CA ASN A 22 -12.32 7.13 -24.53
C ASN A 22 -12.32 8.63 -24.95
N CYS A 23 -12.14 9.57 -24.03
CA CYS A 23 -12.13 11.01 -24.33
C CYS A 23 -10.72 11.58 -24.57
N VAL A 24 -9.67 10.77 -24.35
CA VAL A 24 -8.27 11.23 -24.38
C VAL A 24 -7.40 10.30 -25.21
N THR A 25 -6.40 10.90 -25.88
CA THR A 25 -5.34 10.13 -26.55
C THR A 25 -4.37 9.54 -25.53
N ARG A 26 -3.60 8.51 -25.92
CA ARG A 26 -2.59 7.88 -25.04
C ARG A 26 -1.58 8.88 -24.47
N LYS A 27 -1.13 9.85 -25.29
CA LYS A 27 -0.17 10.88 -24.85
C LYS A 27 -0.78 11.80 -23.79
N THR A 28 -2.00 12.29 -24.03
CA THR A 28 -2.72 13.16 -23.09
C THR A 28 -3.07 12.40 -21.81
N PHE A 29 -3.45 11.13 -21.91
CA PHE A 29 -3.73 10.28 -20.76
C PHE A 29 -2.52 10.15 -19.83
N LEU A 30 -1.32 9.99 -20.37
CA LEU A 30 -0.11 9.85 -19.58
C LEU A 30 0.18 11.12 -18.75
N GLY A 31 0.03 12.30 -19.38
CA GLY A 31 0.13 13.57 -18.67
C GLY A 31 -0.97 13.78 -17.62
N LEU A 32 -2.20 13.38 -17.93
CA LEU A 32 -3.33 13.42 -17.00
C LEU A 32 -3.08 12.50 -15.79
N ALA A 33 -2.68 11.26 -16.01
CA ALA A 33 -2.41 10.29 -14.95
C ALA A 33 -1.29 10.78 -14.02
N PHE A 34 -0.23 11.36 -14.60
CA PHE A 34 0.85 11.96 -13.82
C PHE A 34 0.36 13.10 -12.92
N LYS A 35 -0.39 14.05 -13.49
CA LYS A 35 -0.91 15.19 -12.72
C LYS A 35 -1.93 14.77 -11.65
N LEU A 36 -2.78 13.80 -11.96
CA LEU A 36 -3.71 13.23 -10.98
C LEU A 36 -2.98 12.55 -9.82
N ALA A 37 -1.88 11.84 -10.10
CA ALA A 37 -1.06 11.22 -9.07
C ALA A 37 -0.36 12.28 -8.20
N GLU A 38 0.22 13.33 -8.80
CA GLU A 38 0.82 14.46 -8.06
C GLU A 38 -0.17 15.15 -7.12
N GLU A 39 -1.39 15.45 -7.61
CA GLU A 39 -2.42 16.09 -6.78
C GLU A 39 -2.93 15.17 -5.68
N ALA A 40 -3.14 13.88 -5.97
CA ALA A 40 -3.56 12.91 -4.97
C ALA A 40 -2.49 12.71 -3.87
N ALA A 41 -1.20 12.68 -4.26
CA ALA A 41 -0.09 12.46 -3.34
C ALA A 41 0.01 13.50 -2.23
N LYS A 42 -0.41 14.75 -2.49
CA LYS A 42 -0.48 15.82 -1.47
C LYS A 42 -1.40 15.47 -0.30
N SER A 43 -2.43 14.67 -0.56
CA SER A 43 -3.42 14.26 0.46
C SER A 43 -3.09 12.94 1.14
N TRP A 44 -2.09 12.19 0.64
CA TRP A 44 -1.77 10.88 1.18
C TRP A 44 -1.08 11.00 2.54
N ARG A 45 -1.51 10.12 3.45
CA ARG A 45 -0.91 10.02 4.76
C ARG A 45 0.47 9.37 4.65
N ARG A 46 1.49 10.02 5.20
CA ARG A 46 2.83 9.43 5.33
C ARG A 46 2.81 8.16 6.19
N ILE A 47 3.64 7.19 5.82
CA ILE A 47 3.88 5.98 6.61
C ILE A 47 4.55 6.40 7.92
N ARG A 48 4.03 5.90 9.05
CA ARG A 48 4.51 6.27 10.39
C ARG A 48 5.91 5.73 10.70
N ALA A 49 6.20 4.51 10.27
CA ALA A 49 7.40 3.73 10.59
C ALA A 49 8.01 3.18 9.29
N PRO A 50 8.62 4.03 8.44
CA PRO A 50 9.17 3.61 7.15
C PRO A 50 10.29 2.57 7.28
N GLU A 51 10.99 2.52 8.41
CA GLU A 51 12.02 1.53 8.71
C GLU A 51 11.49 0.10 8.73
N LYS A 52 10.27 -0.11 9.25
CA LYS A 52 9.61 -1.43 9.28
C LYS A 52 9.21 -1.94 7.90
N LEU A 53 9.22 -1.06 6.89
CA LEU A 53 8.96 -1.48 5.52
C LEU A 53 10.05 -2.44 5.01
N LYS A 54 11.28 -2.31 5.51
CA LYS A 54 12.38 -3.22 5.17
C LYS A 54 12.06 -4.65 5.60
N ASP A 55 11.56 -4.81 6.82
CA ASP A 55 11.19 -6.11 7.37
C ASP A 55 10.02 -6.72 6.59
N LEU A 56 9.05 -5.89 6.23
CA LEU A 56 7.91 -6.31 5.39
C LEU A 56 8.36 -6.74 3.98
N LEU A 57 9.32 -6.03 3.38
CA LEU A 57 9.93 -6.41 2.09
C LEU A 57 10.83 -7.64 2.20
N ALA A 58 11.43 -7.89 3.35
CA ALA A 58 12.21 -9.10 3.64
C ALA A 58 11.31 -10.34 3.85
N GLY A 59 9.99 -10.16 3.91
CA GLY A 59 9.02 -11.26 4.03
C GLY A 59 8.61 -11.59 5.46
N THR A 60 8.95 -10.76 6.44
CA THR A 60 8.50 -10.93 7.83
C THR A 60 6.98 -10.95 7.88
N ARG A 61 6.41 -12.01 8.47
CA ARG A 61 4.96 -12.12 8.66
C ARG A 61 4.52 -11.24 9.81
N TYR A 62 3.41 -10.53 9.60
CA TYR A 62 2.78 -9.72 10.62
C TYR A 62 1.36 -10.23 10.85
N GLU A 63 1.01 -10.52 12.10
CA GLU A 63 -0.36 -10.75 12.54
C GLU A 63 -0.79 -9.58 13.43
N ASP A 64 -1.92 -8.95 13.11
CA ASP A 64 -2.45 -7.78 13.80
C ASP A 64 -1.45 -6.62 14.04
N GLY A 65 -0.43 -6.52 13.18
CA GLY A 65 0.60 -5.48 13.23
C GLY A 65 1.80 -5.81 14.12
N MET A 66 1.88 -7.02 14.68
CA MET A 66 3.04 -7.55 15.39
C MET A 66 3.80 -8.55 14.51
N PRO A 67 5.15 -8.49 14.46
CA PRO A 67 5.93 -9.47 13.73
C PRO A 67 5.81 -10.83 14.43
N VAL A 68 5.46 -11.87 13.68
CA VAL A 68 5.45 -13.26 14.16
C VAL A 68 6.75 -13.90 13.71
N THR A 69 7.56 -14.36 14.67
CA THR A 69 8.71 -15.20 14.39
C THR A 69 8.22 -16.64 14.27
N ASP A 70 8.52 -17.33 13.17
CA ASP A 70 8.15 -18.75 12.95
C ASP A 70 8.94 -19.73 13.87
N ASP A 71 9.55 -19.25 14.96
CA ASP A 71 10.28 -20.10 15.89
C ASP A 71 9.29 -20.92 16.74
N PRO A 72 9.41 -22.26 16.77
CA PRO A 72 8.61 -23.08 17.67
C PRO A 72 8.93 -22.72 19.13
N PRO A 73 7.94 -22.73 20.04
CA PRO A 73 8.17 -22.45 21.46
C PRO A 73 9.25 -23.35 22.04
N GLU A 74 10.24 -22.75 22.73
CA GLU A 74 11.33 -23.49 23.38
C GLU A 74 10.86 -24.49 24.44
N GLU A 75 9.59 -24.43 24.87
CA GLU A 75 8.99 -25.33 25.87
C GLU A 75 8.96 -26.82 25.47
N GLN A 76 9.23 -27.16 24.20
CA GLN A 76 9.35 -28.57 23.76
C GLN A 76 10.77 -29.12 23.68
N ARG A 77 11.82 -28.30 23.90
CA ARG A 77 13.22 -28.75 23.84
C ARG A 77 13.72 -29.40 25.13
N ASP A 78 13.06 -29.16 26.25
CA ASP A 78 13.47 -29.65 27.58
C ASP A 78 12.85 -31.00 27.99
N ALA A 79 12.18 -31.70 27.06
CA ALA A 79 11.48 -32.96 27.33
C ALA A 79 12.13 -34.21 26.68
N ALA A 80 13.45 -34.20 26.44
CA ALA A 80 14.20 -35.34 25.92
C ALA A 80 15.24 -35.87 26.92
#